data_AF-A0ABD3JAV9-F1
#
_entry.id   AF-A0ABD3JAV9-F1
#
_cell.length_a   1.000
_cell.length_b   1.000
_cell.length_c   1.000
_cell.angle_alpha   90.00
_cell.angle_beta   90.00
_cell.angle_gamma   90.00
#
_symmetry.space_group_name_H-M   'P 1'
#
loop_
_entity.id
_entity.type
_entity.pdbx_description
1 polymer ?
#
loop_
_entity_poly.entity_id
_entity_poly.type
_entity_poly.pdbx_seq_one_letter_code
_entity_poly.pdbx_strand_id
1 'polypeptide(L)'
;MARQTEFLVGACCVFVALSSVAHGIGVNWGAMMSHPLSPSIVVGMLKDNHINKVKLFDADSWTVSALAGTNMEVIVGIPNDQLKKLADSYDHAKDWVKENVTKHLYDGGVDIRYVAVGNEPFLKSYNGSNTKTTLPALENIQKALDAAGLGDKIKATVPNNADVYESHSNKPSDAVFRKDIRGIMIDMVKFLRDNKAPFMVNIYPFLSLYLNSDFPFDFAFCDGNAKSIHDKGTEYTNVFDANYDTLVWALKKAGAPDLKIIVGEVGWPTDGGKNADKKLAQRFYDGFMKKMAANKGTPLRPGHLDVYLFGLLDEDTKSIEPGMFERHWGIFRYDGQPKFPVDFTGKGHDKMPVAAKGVQYLPSQWCVFNGNNTDKAAVVNELSYACANADCSVLGYGASCNNLDANGNISYAFNMYFQVRDQDVESCTFNGFAEIVTRNFSKGTCLFPVQILSAGDRLGSALGASLLAGLISLFSLL
;
A
#
# COMPACT_ATOMS: atom_id res chain seq x y z
N MET A 1 -64.05 -1.18 42.56
CA MET A 1 -63.29 -2.34 42.07
C MET A 1 -63.04 -2.12 40.58
N ALA A 2 -61.97 -1.40 40.24
CA ALA A 2 -61.59 -1.08 38.86
C ALA A 2 -60.07 -1.25 38.77
N ARG A 3 -59.62 -2.26 38.02
CA ARG A 3 -58.20 -2.54 37.75
C ARG A 3 -57.71 -1.55 36.71
N GLN A 4 -56.69 -0.76 37.05
CA GLN A 4 -55.88 -0.06 36.08
C GLN A 4 -54.92 -1.06 35.43
N THR A 5 -54.91 -1.08 34.10
CA THR A 5 -54.00 -1.87 33.27
C THR A 5 -52.84 -0.96 32.89
N GLU A 6 -51.65 -1.19 33.44
CA GLU A 6 -50.43 -0.51 33.04
C GLU A 6 -49.93 -1.09 31.71
N PHE A 7 -49.82 -0.24 30.68
CA PHE A 7 -49.16 -0.58 29.42
C PHE A 7 -47.66 -0.29 29.56
N LEU A 8 -46.85 -1.35 29.61
CA LEU A 8 -45.40 -1.26 29.48
C LEU A 8 -45.04 -1.06 28.00
N VAL A 9 -44.58 0.14 27.63
CA VAL A 9 -43.95 0.38 26.32
C VAL A 9 -42.48 -0.02 26.44
N GLY A 10 -42.15 -1.22 25.96
CA GLY A 10 -40.77 -1.67 25.84
C GLY A 10 -40.06 -0.96 24.68
N ALA A 11 -39.13 -0.07 24.98
CA ALA A 11 -38.22 0.49 23.99
C ALA A 11 -37.26 -0.61 23.50
N CYS A 12 -37.48 -1.08 22.27
CA CYS A 12 -36.59 -2.01 21.59
C CYS A 12 -35.35 -1.24 21.12
N CYS A 13 -34.33 -1.12 21.98
CA CYS A 13 -33.01 -0.66 21.56
C CYS A 13 -32.40 -1.73 20.66
N VAL A 14 -32.58 -1.58 19.35
CA VAL A 14 -31.79 -2.30 18.35
C VAL A 14 -30.35 -1.81 18.49
N PHE A 15 -29.54 -2.56 19.25
CA PHE A 15 -28.09 -2.46 19.18
C PHE A 15 -27.70 -2.93 17.77
N VAL A 16 -27.59 -1.99 16.83
CA VAL A 16 -26.85 -2.24 15.60
C VAL A 16 -25.41 -2.44 16.04
N ALA A 17 -24.97 -3.70 16.13
CA ALA A 17 -23.57 -4.03 16.31
C ALA A 17 -22.83 -3.50 15.07
N LEU A 18 -22.29 -2.29 15.18
CA LEU A 18 -21.40 -1.73 14.16
C LEU A 18 -20.25 -2.71 14.01
N SER A 19 -20.17 -3.35 12.84
CA SER A 19 -19.08 -4.26 12.50
C SER A 19 -17.84 -3.42 12.23
N SER A 20 -17.06 -3.14 13.27
CA SER A 20 -15.77 -2.46 13.14
C SER A 20 -14.72 -3.40 12.57
N VAL A 21 -13.79 -2.86 11.77
CA VAL A 21 -12.55 -3.53 11.36
C VAL A 21 -11.84 -4.11 12.60
N ALA A 22 -11.15 -5.24 12.43
CA ALA A 22 -10.35 -5.84 13.49
C ALA A 22 -9.41 -4.78 14.09
N HIS A 23 -9.35 -4.71 15.41
CA HIS A 23 -8.63 -3.65 16.10
C HIS A 23 -7.15 -3.64 15.71
N GLY A 24 -6.58 -2.47 15.43
CA GLY A 24 -5.17 -2.31 15.05
C GLY A 24 -4.86 -2.43 13.56
N ILE A 25 -5.87 -2.63 12.69
CA ILE A 25 -5.67 -2.72 11.24
C ILE A 25 -5.80 -1.36 10.56
N GLY A 26 -4.79 -1.02 9.77
CA GLY A 26 -4.81 0.06 8.77
C GLY A 26 -4.55 -0.45 7.37
N VAL A 27 -4.49 0.47 6.41
CA VAL A 27 -4.11 0.19 5.03
C VAL A 27 -3.08 1.19 4.54
N ASN A 28 -2.23 0.74 3.62
CA ASN A 28 -1.34 1.59 2.87
C ASN A 28 -2.09 2.18 1.66
N TRP A 29 -2.12 3.50 1.57
CA TRP A 29 -2.65 4.22 0.42
C TRP A 29 -1.46 4.72 -0.40
N GLY A 30 -1.15 3.96 -1.46
CA GLY A 30 -0.14 4.30 -2.46
C GLY A 30 -0.67 5.25 -3.53
N ALA A 31 0.24 5.98 -4.17
CA ALA A 31 -0.07 7.06 -5.12
C ALA A 31 0.61 6.88 -6.48
N MET A 32 1.28 5.74 -6.73
CA MET A 32 1.98 5.49 -7.99
C MET A 32 1.01 4.99 -9.06
N MET A 33 0.15 5.89 -9.55
CA MET A 33 -0.88 5.61 -10.54
C MET A 33 -0.79 6.58 -11.71
N SER A 34 -1.00 6.09 -12.92
CA SER A 34 -1.09 6.93 -14.12
C SER A 34 -2.34 7.82 -14.06
N HIS A 35 -3.44 7.29 -13.52
CA HIS A 35 -4.71 7.97 -13.36
C HIS A 35 -5.21 7.76 -11.92
N PRO A 36 -4.81 8.62 -10.97
CA PRO A 36 -5.21 8.46 -9.58
C PRO A 36 -6.71 8.77 -9.41
N LEU A 37 -7.38 8.00 -8.54
CA LEU A 37 -8.68 8.37 -8.01
C LEU A 37 -8.57 9.69 -7.22
N SER A 38 -9.64 10.49 -7.23
CA SER A 38 -9.71 11.67 -6.36
C SER A 38 -9.56 11.24 -4.88
N PRO A 39 -8.73 11.92 -4.07
CA PRO A 39 -8.58 11.62 -2.65
C PRO A 39 -9.91 11.55 -1.89
N SER A 40 -10.91 12.36 -2.27
CA SER A 40 -12.25 12.30 -1.68
C SER A 40 -12.98 10.97 -1.94
N ILE A 41 -12.79 10.36 -3.11
CA ILE A 41 -13.35 9.04 -3.45
C ILE A 41 -12.66 7.98 -2.58
N VAL A 42 -11.33 8.03 -2.46
CA VAL A 42 -10.57 7.07 -1.65
C VAL A 42 -10.93 7.19 -0.17
N VAL A 43 -11.08 8.40 0.36
CA VAL A 43 -11.59 8.62 1.73
C VAL A 43 -13.00 8.07 1.89
N GLY A 44 -13.86 8.19 0.88
CA GLY A 44 -15.17 7.55 0.83
C GLY A 44 -15.07 6.02 0.94
N MET A 45 -14.17 5.40 0.17
CA MET A 45 -13.91 3.95 0.24
C MET A 45 -13.45 3.51 1.63
N LEU A 46 -12.51 4.25 2.24
CA LEU A 46 -12.01 3.96 3.58
C LEU A 46 -13.15 3.98 4.61
N LYS A 47 -14.02 5.01 4.55
CA LYS A 47 -15.21 5.12 5.42
C LYS A 47 -16.21 4.00 5.20
N ASP A 48 -16.54 3.72 3.93
CA ASP A 48 -17.51 2.69 3.54
C ASP A 48 -17.05 1.27 3.96
N ASN A 49 -15.74 1.05 4.07
CA ASN A 49 -15.14 -0.20 4.52
C ASN A 49 -14.71 -0.16 6.01
N HIS A 50 -15.05 0.90 6.75
CA HIS A 50 -14.75 1.10 8.17
C HIS A 50 -13.25 1.09 8.52
N ILE A 51 -12.38 1.40 7.56
CA ILE A 51 -10.94 1.50 7.76
C ILE A 51 -10.63 2.87 8.36
N ASN A 52 -9.95 2.90 9.51
CA ASN A 52 -9.70 4.12 10.28
C ASN A 52 -8.22 4.44 10.51
N LYS A 53 -7.30 3.66 9.91
CA LYS A 53 -5.86 3.95 9.92
C LYS A 53 -5.30 3.89 8.51
N VAL A 54 -4.50 4.89 8.15
CA VAL A 54 -3.93 5.05 6.81
C VAL A 54 -2.43 5.32 6.92
N LYS A 55 -1.63 4.62 6.12
CA LYS A 55 -0.23 4.95 5.89
C LYS A 55 -0.04 5.45 4.45
N LEU A 56 0.50 6.66 4.33
CA LEU A 56 0.90 7.31 3.08
C LEU A 56 2.41 7.15 2.89
N PHE A 57 2.87 7.17 1.64
CA PHE A 57 4.29 7.06 1.29
C PHE A 57 4.98 8.41 1.08
N ASP A 58 4.19 9.48 1.04
CA ASP A 58 4.63 10.87 1.02
C ASP A 58 3.75 11.72 1.96
N ALA A 59 3.85 13.04 1.83
CA ALA A 59 3.00 14.00 2.51
C ALA A 59 2.37 15.00 1.53
N ASP A 60 1.96 14.53 0.35
CA ASP A 60 1.29 15.37 -0.64
C ASP A 60 0.05 16.06 -0.02
N SER A 61 0.01 17.39 -0.10
CA SER A 61 -0.98 18.19 0.62
C SER A 61 -2.40 17.97 0.08
N TRP A 62 -2.56 17.60 -1.20
CA TRP A 62 -3.88 17.30 -1.78
C TRP A 62 -4.47 16.03 -1.17
N THR A 63 -3.64 14.99 -1.03
CA THR A 63 -4.01 13.72 -0.40
C THR A 63 -4.22 13.87 1.11
N VAL A 64 -3.24 14.46 1.82
CA VAL A 64 -3.31 14.62 3.30
C VAL A 64 -4.52 15.48 3.70
N SER A 65 -4.81 16.56 2.98
CA SER A 65 -5.95 17.43 3.30
C SER A 65 -7.31 16.73 3.16
N ALA A 66 -7.43 15.73 2.28
CA ALA A 66 -8.68 14.99 2.12
C ALA A 66 -9.04 14.16 3.37
N LEU A 67 -8.06 13.87 4.23
CA LEU A 67 -8.25 13.15 5.50
C LEU A 67 -8.69 14.07 6.64
N ALA A 68 -8.75 15.38 6.45
CA ALA A 68 -9.19 16.33 7.47
C ALA A 68 -10.63 16.03 7.93
N GLY A 69 -10.88 16.07 9.24
CA GLY A 69 -12.19 15.85 9.83
C GLY A 69 -12.70 14.40 9.76
N THR A 70 -11.87 13.46 9.29
CA THR A 70 -12.24 12.04 9.21
C THR A 70 -12.01 11.28 10.50
N ASN A 71 -11.17 11.81 11.40
CA ASN A 71 -10.64 11.14 12.60
C ASN A 71 -9.88 9.83 12.31
N MET A 72 -9.42 9.62 11.07
CA MET A 72 -8.54 8.49 10.74
C MET A 72 -7.12 8.77 11.23
N GLU A 73 -6.48 7.78 11.86
CA GLU A 73 -5.07 7.86 12.23
C GLU A 73 -4.20 7.82 10.95
N VAL A 74 -3.29 8.78 10.79
CA VAL A 74 -2.46 8.90 9.59
C VAL A 74 -0.98 8.75 9.91
N ILE A 75 -0.30 7.94 9.10
CA ILE A 75 1.16 7.95 8.96
C ILE A 75 1.49 8.66 7.67
N VAL A 76 2.27 9.74 7.75
CA VAL A 76 2.78 10.46 6.56
C VAL A 76 4.21 9.99 6.25
N GLY A 77 4.51 9.84 4.97
CA GLY A 77 5.81 9.33 4.51
C GLY A 77 6.78 10.43 4.11
N ILE A 78 8.07 10.13 4.25
CA ILE A 78 9.17 10.89 3.66
C ILE A 78 9.83 9.96 2.64
N PRO A 79 9.76 10.27 1.34
CA PRO A 79 10.45 9.51 0.31
C PRO A 79 11.97 9.43 0.51
N ASN A 80 12.58 8.32 0.06
CA ASN A 80 14.01 8.05 0.26
C ASN A 80 14.93 9.13 -0.35
N ASP A 81 14.52 9.75 -1.46
CA ASP A 81 15.27 10.82 -2.14
C ASP A 81 15.36 12.13 -1.31
N GLN A 82 14.49 12.31 -0.31
CA GLN A 82 14.54 13.46 0.61
C GLN A 82 15.45 13.23 1.82
N LEU A 83 15.86 11.99 2.11
CA LEU A 83 16.63 11.66 3.31
C LEU A 83 17.91 12.48 3.42
N LYS A 84 18.65 12.65 2.32
CA LYS A 84 19.89 13.44 2.31
C LYS A 84 19.63 14.90 2.69
N LYS A 85 18.62 15.54 2.10
CA LYS A 85 18.29 16.95 2.35
C LYS A 85 17.96 17.20 3.83
N LEU A 86 17.24 16.26 4.44
CA LEU A 86 16.78 16.34 5.84
C LEU A 86 17.87 15.94 6.83
N ALA A 87 18.77 15.04 6.45
CA ALA A 87 19.95 14.69 7.22
C ALA A 87 20.93 15.86 7.33
N ASP A 88 21.20 16.54 6.20
CA ASP A 88 22.24 17.57 6.10
C ASP A 88 21.86 18.89 6.79
N SER A 89 20.57 19.16 7.01
CA SER A 89 20.10 20.44 7.56
C SER A 89 18.88 20.27 8.46
N TYR A 90 19.06 20.66 9.72
CA TYR A 90 17.96 20.76 10.68
C TYR A 90 16.92 21.81 10.28
N ASP A 91 17.31 22.89 9.58
CA ASP A 91 16.36 23.89 9.09
C ASP A 91 15.41 23.30 8.04
N HIS A 92 15.92 22.46 7.12
CA HIS A 92 15.05 21.73 6.18
C HIS A 92 14.09 20.78 6.90
N ALA A 93 14.52 20.12 7.98
CA ALA A 93 13.64 19.26 8.77
C ALA A 93 12.52 20.05 9.48
N LYS A 94 12.83 21.24 10.01
CA LYS A 94 11.81 22.14 10.58
C LYS A 94 10.81 22.60 9.53
N ASP A 95 11.30 23.01 8.35
CA ASP A 95 10.44 23.44 7.25
C ASP A 95 9.53 22.29 6.80
N TRP A 96 10.09 21.08 6.65
CA TRP A 96 9.31 19.89 6.32
C TRP A 96 8.22 19.61 7.35
N VAL A 97 8.53 19.60 8.66
CA VAL A 97 7.54 19.41 9.72
C VAL A 97 6.48 20.51 9.71
N LYS A 98 6.88 21.75 9.46
CA LYS A 98 5.94 22.87 9.38
C LYS A 98 4.95 22.68 8.24
N GLU A 99 5.44 22.42 7.04
CA GLU A 99 4.66 22.34 5.81
C GLU A 99 3.78 21.09 5.73
N ASN A 100 4.30 19.95 6.18
CA ASN A 100 3.70 18.63 5.94
C ASN A 100 3.01 18.03 7.18
N VAL A 101 3.32 18.55 8.37
CA VAL A 101 2.68 18.10 9.62
C VAL A 101 1.85 19.23 10.21
N THR A 102 2.48 20.29 10.73
CA THR A 102 1.78 21.31 11.53
C THR A 102 0.65 22.01 10.77
N LYS A 103 0.83 22.25 9.47
CA LYS A 103 -0.18 22.85 8.59
C LYS A 103 -1.51 22.09 8.58
N HIS A 104 -1.47 20.79 8.82
CA HIS A 104 -2.65 19.91 8.81
C HIS A 104 -3.26 19.69 10.21
N LEU A 105 -2.63 20.24 11.27
CA LEU A 105 -3.08 20.11 12.66
C LEU A 105 -3.84 21.37 13.11
N TYR A 106 -5.11 21.45 12.73
CA TYR A 106 -6.06 22.47 13.19
C TYR A 106 -7.34 21.80 13.70
N ASP A 107 -8.29 22.56 14.25
CA ASP A 107 -9.58 22.00 14.69
C ASP A 107 -10.36 21.42 13.50
N GLY A 108 -10.67 20.13 13.54
CA GLY A 108 -11.17 19.39 12.38
C GLY A 108 -10.10 19.05 11.32
N GLY A 109 -8.81 19.14 11.65
CA GLY A 109 -7.69 18.76 10.81
C GLY A 109 -7.46 17.24 10.71
N VAL A 110 -6.22 16.86 10.40
CA VAL A 110 -5.80 15.46 10.19
C VAL A 110 -5.20 14.88 11.48
N ASP A 111 -5.55 13.65 11.83
CA ASP A 111 -5.00 12.96 13.02
C ASP A 111 -3.69 12.23 12.67
N ILE A 112 -2.61 12.98 12.48
CA ILE A 112 -1.28 12.44 12.19
C ILE A 112 -0.67 11.83 13.46
N ARG A 113 -0.26 10.57 13.39
CA ARG A 113 0.32 9.81 14.52
C ARG A 113 1.81 9.53 14.37
N TYR A 114 2.28 9.33 13.14
CA TYR A 114 3.66 8.99 12.87
C TYR A 114 4.17 9.66 11.60
N VAL A 115 5.48 9.91 11.57
CA VAL A 115 6.23 10.28 10.36
C VAL A 115 7.14 9.11 10.00
N ALA A 116 6.91 8.50 8.84
CA ALA A 116 7.74 7.43 8.30
C ALA A 116 8.91 8.01 7.50
N VAL A 117 10.09 8.05 8.11
CA VAL A 117 11.31 8.64 7.55
C VAL A 117 12.00 7.66 6.62
N GLY A 118 11.74 7.77 5.31
CA GLY A 118 12.13 6.79 4.31
C GLY A 118 11.12 5.65 4.18
N ASN A 119 11.33 4.78 3.19
CA ASN A 119 10.66 3.49 3.07
C ASN A 119 11.67 2.42 2.67
N GLU A 120 11.88 1.45 3.56
CA GLU A 120 12.87 0.38 3.41
C GLU A 120 14.28 0.85 3.00
N PRO A 121 14.84 1.90 3.65
CA PRO A 121 16.05 2.56 3.14
C PRO A 121 17.31 1.67 3.17
N PHE A 122 17.27 0.54 3.88
CA PHE A 122 18.38 -0.40 4.05
C PHE A 122 18.28 -1.68 3.19
N LEU A 123 17.34 -1.72 2.24
CA LEU A 123 17.24 -2.81 1.27
C LEU A 123 18.60 -3.10 0.64
N LYS A 124 18.93 -4.39 0.48
CA LYS A 124 20.17 -4.81 -0.19
C LYS A 124 20.32 -4.22 -1.60
N SER A 125 19.21 -4.07 -2.33
CA SER A 125 19.20 -3.51 -3.70
C SER A 125 19.70 -2.06 -3.77
N TYR A 126 19.54 -1.29 -2.69
CA TYR A 126 20.06 0.08 -2.62
C TYR A 126 21.56 0.17 -2.39
N ASN A 127 22.25 -0.95 -2.19
CA ASN A 127 23.72 -1.03 -2.06
C ASN A 127 24.29 0.02 -1.07
N GLY A 128 23.60 0.22 0.05
CA GLY A 128 24.03 1.12 1.11
C GLY A 128 23.79 2.62 0.86
N SER A 129 23.07 3.01 -0.20
CA SER A 129 22.87 4.43 -0.59
C SER A 129 22.32 5.32 0.52
N ASN A 130 21.48 4.79 1.41
CA ASN A 130 20.86 5.58 2.50
C ASN A 130 21.52 5.37 3.87
N THR A 131 22.58 4.57 3.98
CA THR A 131 23.19 4.19 5.27
C THR A 131 23.77 5.36 6.06
N LYS A 132 24.10 6.47 5.39
CA LYS A 132 24.63 7.68 6.04
C LYS A 132 23.58 8.75 6.29
N THR A 133 22.38 8.62 5.71
CA THR A 133 21.38 9.68 5.70
C THR A 133 20.15 9.33 6.54
N THR A 134 19.77 8.06 6.65
CA THR A 134 18.53 7.66 7.35
C THR A 134 18.50 8.07 8.82
N LEU A 135 19.51 7.69 9.61
CA LEU A 135 19.50 7.99 11.05
C LEU A 135 19.58 9.51 11.33
N PRO A 136 20.47 10.29 10.69
CA PRO A 136 20.46 11.75 10.88
C PRO A 136 19.13 12.42 10.45
N ALA A 137 18.49 11.94 9.38
CA ALA A 137 17.18 12.44 8.98
C ALA A 137 16.10 12.12 10.02
N LEU A 138 16.09 10.89 10.56
CA LEU A 138 15.20 10.48 11.64
C LEU A 138 15.36 11.37 12.89
N GLU A 139 16.61 11.60 13.30
CA GLU A 139 16.96 12.46 14.43
C GLU A 139 16.48 13.90 14.22
N ASN A 140 16.75 14.48 13.05
CA ASN A 140 16.34 15.85 12.73
C ASN A 140 14.81 16.01 12.68
N ILE A 141 14.09 15.03 12.12
CA ILE A 141 12.62 15.07 12.06
C ILE A 141 12.01 14.95 13.44
N GLN A 142 12.46 14.01 14.28
CA GLN A 142 11.96 13.91 15.66
C GLN A 142 12.24 15.20 16.44
N LYS A 143 13.45 15.75 16.32
CA LYS A 143 13.83 17.02 16.96
C LYS A 143 12.95 18.18 16.49
N ALA A 144 12.59 18.23 15.20
CA ALA A 144 11.70 19.25 14.66
C ALA A 144 10.25 19.08 15.17
N LEU A 145 9.76 17.84 15.32
CA LEU A 145 8.48 17.55 15.97
C LEU A 145 8.48 17.99 17.44
N ASP A 146 9.56 17.73 18.18
CA ASP A 146 9.70 18.18 19.57
C ASP A 146 9.69 19.71 19.66
N ALA A 147 10.44 20.40 18.79
CA ALA A 147 10.47 21.87 18.73
C ALA A 147 9.12 22.50 18.36
N ALA A 148 8.28 21.78 17.61
CA ALA A 148 6.91 22.17 17.31
C ALA A 148 5.91 21.83 18.44
N GLY A 149 6.36 21.24 19.55
CA GLY A 149 5.49 20.81 20.66
C GLY A 149 4.65 19.56 20.36
N LEU A 150 5.02 18.80 19.33
CA LEU A 150 4.29 17.62 18.85
C LEU A 150 4.93 16.29 19.29
N GLY A 151 6.16 16.34 19.79
CA GLY A 151 6.98 15.18 20.12
C GLY A 151 6.31 14.11 20.96
N ASP A 152 5.41 14.46 21.88
CA ASP A 152 4.68 13.50 22.73
C ASP A 152 3.52 12.79 22.02
N LYS A 153 3.02 13.35 20.91
CA LYS A 153 1.85 12.86 20.18
C LYS A 153 2.21 12.23 18.83
N ILE A 154 3.25 12.76 18.18
CA ILE A 154 3.69 12.34 16.85
C ILE A 154 5.13 11.87 16.95
N LYS A 155 5.38 10.63 16.54
CA LYS A 155 6.72 10.03 16.58
C LYS A 155 7.26 9.79 15.18
N ALA A 156 8.53 10.10 14.98
CA ALA A 156 9.25 9.70 13.79
C ALA A 156 9.71 8.23 13.92
N THR A 157 9.59 7.46 12.83
CA THR A 157 10.06 6.08 12.74
C THR A 157 10.61 5.81 11.35
N VAL A 158 11.19 4.64 11.13
CA VAL A 158 11.68 4.19 9.81
C VAL A 158 10.99 2.86 9.49
N PRO A 159 10.20 2.78 8.40
CA PRO A 159 9.73 1.51 7.86
C PRO A 159 10.92 0.71 7.31
N ASN A 160 11.20 -0.43 7.92
CA ASN A 160 12.29 -1.32 7.49
C ASN A 160 11.72 -2.58 6.82
N ASN A 161 12.29 -3.03 5.70
CA ASN A 161 12.00 -4.38 5.22
C ASN A 161 12.49 -5.41 6.26
N ALA A 162 11.86 -6.59 6.31
CA ALA A 162 12.35 -7.70 7.12
C ALA A 162 13.78 -8.17 6.76
N ASP A 163 14.33 -7.76 5.60
CA ASP A 163 15.71 -8.04 5.18
C ASP A 163 16.82 -7.37 6.03
N VAL A 164 16.45 -6.50 6.97
CA VAL A 164 17.39 -5.86 7.89
C VAL A 164 17.87 -6.79 9.01
N TYR A 165 17.21 -7.94 9.19
CA TYR A 165 17.62 -9.01 10.10
C TYR A 165 17.73 -10.35 9.38
N GLU A 166 18.55 -11.22 9.94
CA GLU A 166 18.85 -12.54 9.38
C GLU A 166 18.90 -13.61 10.46
N SER A 167 18.58 -14.84 10.07
CA SER A 167 18.64 -16.05 10.89
C SER A 167 19.43 -17.11 10.13
N HIS A 168 20.51 -17.63 10.72
CA HIS A 168 21.39 -18.57 10.02
C HIS A 168 20.83 -20.00 10.02
N SER A 169 20.02 -20.35 11.03
CA SER A 169 19.37 -21.66 11.14
C SER A 169 17.92 -21.67 10.65
N ASN A 170 17.42 -20.57 10.07
CA ASN A 170 16.01 -20.34 9.74
C ASN A 170 15.08 -20.49 10.97
N LYS A 171 15.59 -20.13 12.15
CA LYS A 171 14.86 -20.16 13.41
C LYS A 171 14.85 -18.77 14.05
N PRO A 172 13.69 -18.24 14.48
CA PRO A 172 13.60 -16.89 15.03
C PRO A 172 14.62 -16.56 16.14
N SER A 173 14.98 -17.52 17.00
CA SER A 173 15.77 -17.29 18.20
C SER A 173 17.25 -16.99 17.98
N ASP A 174 17.80 -17.33 16.81
CA ASP A 174 19.17 -17.00 16.46
C ASP A 174 19.29 -15.65 15.73
N ALA A 175 18.17 -14.98 15.44
CA ALA A 175 18.10 -13.75 14.66
C ALA A 175 19.03 -12.64 15.15
N VAL A 176 19.68 -11.94 14.22
CA VAL A 176 20.46 -10.72 14.45
C VAL A 176 20.20 -9.71 13.35
N PHE A 177 20.44 -8.42 13.61
CA PHE A 177 20.52 -7.45 12.52
C PHE A 177 21.67 -7.79 11.58
N ARG A 178 21.43 -7.63 10.29
CA ARG A 178 22.36 -7.97 9.21
C ARG A 178 23.71 -7.28 9.39
N LYS A 179 24.80 -8.01 9.18
CA LYS A 179 26.16 -7.59 9.57
C LYS A 179 26.59 -6.21 9.03
N ASP A 180 26.27 -5.89 7.78
CA ASP A 180 26.63 -4.64 7.09
C ASP A 180 25.95 -3.40 7.65
N ILE A 181 24.76 -3.54 8.25
CA ILE A 181 23.98 -2.43 8.83
C ILE A 181 23.79 -2.56 10.36
N ARG A 182 24.37 -3.59 10.99
CA ARG A 182 24.13 -3.89 12.40
C ARG A 182 24.41 -2.72 13.34
N GLY A 183 25.48 -1.95 13.08
CA GLY A 183 25.82 -0.78 13.87
C GLY A 183 24.72 0.28 13.86
N ILE A 184 24.36 0.75 12.66
CA ILE A 184 23.30 1.76 12.49
C ILE A 184 21.94 1.27 12.97
N MET A 185 21.60 -0.01 12.79
CA MET A 185 20.34 -0.58 13.30
C MET A 185 20.29 -0.54 14.83
N ILE A 186 21.40 -0.88 15.51
CA ILE A 186 21.47 -0.81 16.97
C ILE A 186 21.32 0.64 17.44
N ASP A 187 21.96 1.60 16.79
CA ASP A 187 21.86 3.02 17.16
C ASP A 187 20.47 3.58 16.90
N MET A 188 19.84 3.23 15.78
CA MET A 188 18.46 3.58 15.48
C MET A 188 17.47 2.96 16.48
N VAL A 189 17.68 1.70 16.89
CA VAL A 189 16.87 1.04 17.93
C VAL A 189 16.99 1.75 19.28
N LYS A 190 18.19 2.18 19.68
CA LYS A 190 18.38 3.00 20.89
C LYS A 190 17.64 4.33 20.77
N PHE A 191 17.80 5.02 19.64
CA PHE A 191 17.14 6.30 19.39
C PHE A 191 15.62 6.19 19.48
N LEU A 192 15.02 5.19 18.83
CA LEU A 192 13.57 4.95 18.87
C LEU A 192 13.10 4.66 20.30
N ARG A 193 13.82 3.79 21.03
CA ARG A 193 13.52 3.49 22.43
C ARG A 193 13.54 4.73 23.31
N ASP A 194 14.60 5.53 23.21
CA ASP A 194 14.82 6.70 24.06
C ASP A 194 13.77 7.80 23.77
N ASN A 195 13.26 7.87 22.53
CA ASN A 195 12.17 8.77 22.13
C ASN A 195 10.77 8.16 22.26
N LYS A 196 10.63 6.93 22.78
CA LYS A 196 9.35 6.20 22.86
C LYS A 196 8.64 6.06 21.51
N ALA A 197 9.42 5.97 20.43
CA ALA A 197 8.95 5.73 19.08
C ALA A 197 8.95 4.21 18.77
N PRO A 198 8.03 3.72 17.93
CA PRO A 198 8.00 2.32 17.54
C PRO A 198 9.10 1.99 16.52
N PHE A 199 9.53 0.73 16.50
CA PHE A 199 10.19 0.15 15.34
C PHE A 199 9.13 -0.24 14.31
N MET A 200 9.24 0.26 13.08
CA MET A 200 8.35 -0.14 12.00
C MET A 200 9.02 -1.17 11.08
N VAL A 201 8.32 -2.26 10.79
CA VAL A 201 8.80 -3.33 9.92
C VAL A 201 7.77 -3.72 8.87
N ASN A 202 8.21 -4.01 7.67
CA ASN A 202 7.39 -4.52 6.57
C ASN A 202 7.62 -6.02 6.47
N ILE A 203 6.55 -6.82 6.58
CA ILE A 203 6.59 -8.28 6.63
C ILE A 203 5.76 -8.84 5.49
N TYR A 204 6.42 -9.54 4.56
CA TYR A 204 5.80 -10.07 3.36
C TYR A 204 5.90 -11.59 3.26
N PRO A 205 4.90 -12.34 3.78
CA PRO A 205 4.82 -13.80 3.61
C PRO A 205 4.94 -14.26 2.16
N PHE A 206 4.34 -13.51 1.22
CA PHE A 206 4.45 -13.76 -0.22
C PHE A 206 5.91 -13.86 -0.70
N LEU A 207 6.79 -12.95 -0.26
CA LEU A 207 8.18 -12.94 -0.68
C LEU A 207 8.94 -14.20 -0.24
N SER A 208 8.50 -14.90 0.81
CA SER A 208 9.10 -16.17 1.21
C SER A 208 8.91 -17.25 0.16
N LEU A 209 7.73 -17.29 -0.50
CA LEU A 209 7.45 -18.21 -1.61
C LEU A 209 8.10 -17.77 -2.92
N TYR A 210 8.21 -16.45 -3.13
CA TYR A 210 8.79 -15.90 -4.34
C TYR A 210 10.31 -16.10 -4.38
N LEU A 211 11.00 -15.90 -3.26
CA LEU A 211 12.47 -15.98 -3.16
C LEU A 211 12.98 -17.40 -2.91
N ASN A 212 12.14 -18.33 -2.45
CA ASN A 212 12.53 -19.70 -2.14
C ASN A 212 11.45 -20.70 -2.57
N SER A 213 11.73 -21.48 -3.63
CA SER A 213 10.82 -22.51 -4.14
C SER A 213 10.59 -23.68 -3.18
N ASP A 214 11.50 -23.89 -2.22
CA ASP A 214 11.41 -24.96 -1.22
C ASP A 214 10.73 -24.48 0.08
N PHE A 215 10.30 -23.23 0.14
CA PHE A 215 9.59 -22.70 1.29
C PHE A 215 8.28 -23.46 1.54
N PRO A 216 7.96 -23.85 2.79
CA PRO A 216 6.73 -24.58 3.08
C PRO A 216 5.48 -23.77 2.69
N PHE A 217 4.81 -24.17 1.61
CA PHE A 217 3.74 -23.38 0.98
C PHE A 217 2.65 -22.94 1.96
N ASP A 218 2.08 -23.88 2.72
CA ASP A 218 0.99 -23.60 3.65
C ASP A 218 1.39 -22.69 4.83
N PHE A 219 2.69 -22.62 5.16
CA PHE A 219 3.19 -21.78 6.24
C PHE A 219 3.04 -20.27 5.95
N ALA A 220 2.75 -19.89 4.70
CA ALA A 220 2.57 -18.50 4.29
C ALA A 220 1.19 -17.90 4.62
N PHE A 221 0.17 -18.71 4.94
CA PHE A 221 -1.25 -18.27 4.87
C PHE A 221 -1.95 -17.97 6.19
N CYS A 222 -1.33 -18.25 7.35
CA CYS A 222 -1.95 -18.02 8.67
C CYS A 222 -3.31 -18.73 8.88
N ASP A 223 -3.59 -19.78 8.12
CA ASP A 223 -4.90 -20.47 8.10
C ASP A 223 -4.95 -21.73 8.97
N GLY A 224 -3.85 -22.07 9.65
CA GLY A 224 -3.72 -23.22 10.53
C GLY A 224 -3.45 -24.55 9.84
N ASN A 225 -3.28 -24.57 8.51
CA ASN A 225 -3.04 -25.80 7.74
C ASN A 225 -1.56 -26.20 7.65
N ALA A 226 -0.65 -25.33 8.08
CA ALA A 226 0.78 -25.56 7.98
C ALA A 226 1.31 -26.50 9.07
N LYS A 227 2.41 -27.20 8.76
CA LYS A 227 3.22 -27.85 9.79
C LYS A 227 3.97 -26.80 10.61
N SER A 228 3.88 -26.90 11.92
CA SER A 228 4.55 -25.97 12.82
C SER A 228 6.07 -26.14 12.83
N ILE A 229 6.79 -25.02 12.99
CA ILE A 229 8.21 -25.03 13.32
C ILE A 229 8.39 -24.84 14.82
N HIS A 230 9.38 -25.53 15.39
CA HIS A 230 9.70 -25.45 16.82
C HIS A 230 11.07 -24.79 17.03
N ASP A 231 11.11 -23.79 17.89
CA ASP A 231 12.33 -23.06 18.21
C ASP A 231 12.36 -22.64 19.69
N LYS A 232 13.31 -23.18 20.44
CA LYS A 232 13.48 -22.98 21.90
C LYS A 232 12.17 -23.09 22.71
N GLY A 233 11.37 -24.11 22.42
CA GLY A 233 10.10 -24.36 23.10
C GLY A 233 8.96 -23.44 22.65
N THR A 234 9.16 -22.60 21.63
CA THR A 234 8.12 -21.83 20.96
C THR A 234 7.68 -22.54 19.68
N GLU A 235 6.38 -22.68 19.49
CA GLU A 235 5.76 -23.22 18.28
C GLU A 235 5.27 -22.07 17.41
N TYR A 236 5.64 -22.10 16.12
CA TYR A 236 5.12 -21.17 15.12
C TYR A 236 4.36 -21.96 14.07
N THR A 237 3.13 -21.54 13.79
CA THR A 237 2.22 -22.18 12.82
C THR A 237 2.13 -21.42 11.50
N ASN A 238 2.75 -20.23 11.43
CA ASN A 238 2.76 -19.39 10.23
C ASN A 238 4.02 -18.50 10.20
N VAL A 239 4.39 -18.07 8.99
CA VAL A 239 5.59 -17.26 8.76
C VAL A 239 5.46 -15.84 9.28
N PHE A 240 4.25 -15.27 9.35
CA PHE A 240 4.08 -13.93 9.89
C PHE A 240 4.54 -13.87 11.35
N ASP A 241 4.08 -14.81 12.19
CA ASP A 241 4.50 -14.92 13.59
C ASP A 241 6.00 -15.21 13.71
N ALA A 242 6.51 -16.14 12.92
CA ALA A 242 7.93 -16.48 12.94
C ALA A 242 8.82 -15.29 12.54
N ASN A 243 8.45 -14.54 11.50
CA ASN A 243 9.19 -13.39 11.02
C ASN A 243 9.12 -12.21 12.01
N TYR A 244 7.93 -11.95 12.55
CA TYR A 244 7.77 -10.93 13.58
C TYR A 244 8.61 -11.25 14.83
N ASP A 245 8.60 -12.50 15.30
CA ASP A 245 9.40 -12.89 16.46
C ASP A 245 10.90 -13.01 16.16
N THR A 246 11.29 -13.15 14.88
CA THR A 246 12.68 -12.99 14.43
C THR A 246 13.15 -11.56 14.73
N LEU A 247 12.33 -10.55 14.44
CA LEU A 247 12.61 -9.16 14.83
C LEU A 247 12.65 -9.00 16.36
N VAL A 248 11.71 -9.60 17.09
CA VAL A 248 11.71 -9.54 18.57
C VAL A 248 13.01 -10.05 19.16
N TRP A 249 13.55 -11.16 18.65
CA TRP A 249 14.86 -11.68 19.06
C TRP A 249 16.02 -10.77 18.67
N ALA A 250 16.00 -10.17 17.49
CA ALA A 250 17.02 -9.19 17.06
C ALA A 250 17.01 -7.96 17.98
N LEU A 251 15.84 -7.41 18.30
CA LEU A 251 15.66 -6.28 19.22
C LEU A 251 16.13 -6.60 20.64
N LYS A 252 15.83 -7.82 21.13
CA LYS A 252 16.33 -8.30 22.44
C LYS A 252 17.86 -8.31 22.48
N LYS A 253 18.51 -8.80 21.42
CA LYS A 253 19.99 -8.80 21.32
C LYS A 253 20.58 -7.41 21.11
N ALA A 254 19.80 -6.47 20.59
CA ALA A 254 20.16 -5.05 20.48
C ALA A 254 19.91 -4.24 21.78
N GLY A 255 19.40 -4.88 22.84
CA GLY A 255 19.17 -4.22 24.14
C GLY A 255 17.88 -3.40 24.22
N ALA A 256 16.89 -3.69 23.36
CA ALA A 256 15.57 -3.07 23.39
C ALA A 256 14.44 -4.11 23.34
N PRO A 257 14.37 -5.02 24.33
CA PRO A 257 13.45 -6.15 24.33
C PRO A 257 11.98 -5.77 24.46
N ASP A 258 11.64 -4.50 24.76
CA ASP A 258 10.27 -4.02 24.95
C ASP A 258 9.90 -2.91 23.95
N LEU A 259 10.75 -2.66 22.94
CA LEU A 259 10.46 -1.65 21.91
C LEU A 259 9.16 -2.01 21.19
N LYS A 260 8.22 -1.06 21.12
CA LYS A 260 6.96 -1.22 20.40
C LYS A 260 7.27 -1.51 18.92
N ILE A 261 6.54 -2.43 18.32
CA ILE A 261 6.64 -2.75 16.89
C ILE A 261 5.33 -2.37 16.21
N ILE A 262 5.43 -1.80 15.01
CA ILE A 262 4.32 -1.63 14.07
C ILE A 262 4.67 -2.39 12.80
N VAL A 263 3.75 -3.18 12.27
CA VAL A 263 3.91 -3.76 10.94
C VAL A 263 3.42 -2.73 9.91
N GLY A 264 4.37 -2.07 9.24
CA GLY A 264 4.10 -0.98 8.30
C GLY A 264 3.48 -1.44 6.99
N GLU A 265 3.77 -2.67 6.56
CA GLU A 265 3.23 -3.31 5.36
C GLU A 265 3.13 -4.82 5.57
N VAL A 266 2.00 -5.39 5.15
CA VAL A 266 1.79 -6.83 4.97
C VAL A 266 0.73 -7.05 3.91
N GLY A 267 0.93 -8.00 3.00
CA GLY A 267 -0.06 -8.24 1.95
C GLY A 267 0.27 -9.43 1.08
N TRP A 268 -0.50 -9.55 -0.01
CA TRP A 268 -0.32 -10.57 -1.03
C TRP A 268 -0.75 -10.03 -2.40
N PRO A 269 0.12 -10.05 -3.42
CA PRO A 269 -0.23 -9.55 -4.75
C PRO A 269 -1.15 -10.54 -5.48
N THR A 270 -2.02 -10.02 -6.34
CA THR A 270 -3.05 -10.86 -6.99
C THR A 270 -2.74 -11.24 -8.43
N ASP A 271 -1.65 -10.73 -8.99
CA ASP A 271 -1.26 -10.93 -10.38
C ASP A 271 0.24 -10.63 -10.57
N GLY A 272 0.74 -10.77 -11.79
CA GLY A 272 2.12 -10.43 -12.13
C GLY A 272 3.15 -11.49 -11.71
N GLY A 273 2.72 -12.73 -11.43
CA GLY A 273 3.67 -13.82 -11.23
C GLY A 273 3.06 -15.09 -10.62
N LYS A 274 3.88 -16.14 -10.54
CA LYS A 274 3.50 -17.38 -9.86
C LYS A 274 3.14 -17.11 -8.39
N ASN A 275 2.04 -17.70 -7.92
CA ASN A 275 1.45 -17.51 -6.59
C ASN A 275 0.92 -16.10 -6.30
N ALA A 276 1.15 -15.11 -7.17
CA ALA A 276 0.46 -13.83 -7.14
C ALA A 276 -0.89 -14.01 -7.85
N ASP A 277 -1.88 -14.47 -7.10
CA ASP A 277 -3.18 -14.91 -7.62
C ASP A 277 -4.29 -14.48 -6.65
N LYS A 278 -5.45 -14.08 -7.20
CA LYS A 278 -6.60 -13.61 -6.40
C LYS A 278 -7.08 -14.62 -5.35
N LYS A 279 -7.06 -15.93 -5.64
CA LYS A 279 -7.49 -16.97 -4.69
C LYS A 279 -6.48 -17.14 -3.55
N LEU A 280 -5.18 -17.04 -3.86
CA LEU A 280 -4.14 -17.12 -2.84
C LEU A 280 -4.08 -15.84 -1.99
N ALA A 281 -4.31 -14.67 -2.59
CA ALA A 281 -4.50 -13.44 -1.85
C ALA A 281 -5.70 -13.56 -0.90
N GLN A 282 -6.86 -14.03 -1.39
CA GLN A 282 -8.01 -14.28 -0.53
C GLN A 282 -7.67 -15.24 0.63
N ARG A 283 -7.05 -16.40 0.34
CA ARG A 283 -6.62 -17.35 1.38
C ARG A 283 -5.73 -16.69 2.43
N PHE A 284 -4.78 -15.86 2.00
CA PHE A 284 -3.89 -15.13 2.90
C PHE A 284 -4.67 -14.17 3.80
N TYR A 285 -5.50 -13.31 3.21
CA TYR A 285 -6.29 -12.34 3.97
C TYR A 285 -7.31 -13.02 4.90
N ASP A 286 -7.93 -14.13 4.50
CA ASP A 286 -8.86 -14.88 5.36
C ASP A 286 -8.16 -15.41 6.62
N GLY A 287 -6.98 -16.02 6.48
CA GLY A 287 -6.19 -16.50 7.60
C GLY A 287 -5.63 -15.37 8.45
N PHE A 288 -5.06 -14.35 7.81
CA PHE A 288 -4.47 -13.19 8.47
C PHE A 288 -5.52 -12.40 9.27
N MET A 289 -6.68 -12.10 8.68
CA MET A 289 -7.73 -11.34 9.37
C MET A 289 -8.33 -12.12 10.54
N LYS A 290 -8.52 -13.45 10.42
CA LYS A 290 -8.93 -14.31 11.55
C LYS A 290 -7.91 -14.28 12.69
N LYS A 291 -6.61 -14.34 12.36
CA LYS A 291 -5.53 -14.21 13.34
C LYS A 291 -5.60 -12.86 14.06
N MET A 292 -5.77 -11.78 13.32
CA MET A 292 -5.82 -10.43 13.87
C MET A 292 -7.05 -10.23 14.77
N ALA A 293 -8.21 -10.76 14.37
CA ALA A 293 -9.43 -10.74 15.18
C ALA A 293 -9.34 -11.59 16.46
N ALA A 294 -8.57 -12.69 16.44
CA ALA A 294 -8.34 -13.52 17.63
C ALA A 294 -7.51 -12.81 18.71
N ASN A 295 -6.80 -11.74 18.36
CA ASN A 295 -6.06 -10.86 19.28
C ASN A 295 -5.07 -11.60 20.20
N LYS A 296 -4.47 -12.68 19.70
CA LYS A 296 -3.48 -13.46 20.45
C LYS A 296 -2.08 -12.87 20.35
N GLY A 297 -1.82 -12.01 19.36
CA GLY A 297 -0.48 -11.51 19.04
C GLY A 297 0.39 -12.59 18.43
N THR A 298 1.69 -12.49 18.67
CA THR A 298 2.69 -13.52 18.35
C THR A 298 3.08 -14.29 19.61
N PRO A 299 3.74 -15.46 19.52
CA PRO A 299 4.20 -16.19 20.69
C PRO A 299 5.06 -15.37 21.67
N LEU A 300 5.93 -14.46 21.18
CA LEU A 300 6.78 -13.61 22.04
C LEU A 300 6.20 -12.21 22.30
N ARG A 301 5.14 -11.82 21.60
CA ARG A 301 4.39 -10.57 21.81
C ARG A 301 2.88 -10.84 21.84
N PRO A 302 2.36 -11.38 22.95
CA PRO A 302 0.94 -11.61 23.09
C PRO A 302 0.15 -10.29 23.12
N GLY A 303 -1.05 -10.30 22.56
CA GLY A 303 -1.98 -9.16 22.53
C GLY A 303 -2.12 -8.49 21.18
N HIS A 304 -2.53 -7.21 21.19
CA HIS A 304 -2.82 -6.46 19.96
C HIS A 304 -1.56 -6.13 19.18
N LEU A 305 -1.64 -6.25 17.85
CA LEU A 305 -0.62 -5.79 16.92
C LEU A 305 -1.18 -4.62 16.09
N ASP A 306 -0.38 -3.58 15.89
CA ASP A 306 -0.67 -2.51 14.93
C ASP A 306 -0.11 -2.92 13.57
N VAL A 307 -0.98 -3.06 12.56
CA VAL A 307 -0.61 -3.60 11.25
C VAL A 307 -1.30 -2.84 10.11
N TYR A 308 -0.56 -2.55 9.05
CA TYR A 308 -1.08 -1.90 7.84
C TYR A 308 -1.02 -2.83 6.64
N LEU A 309 -2.18 -3.11 6.05
CA LEU A 309 -2.29 -3.97 4.86
C LEU A 309 -1.70 -3.25 3.63
N PHE A 310 -0.96 -3.96 2.78
CA PHE A 310 -0.34 -3.43 1.57
C PHE A 310 -0.91 -4.15 0.33
N GLY A 311 -1.51 -3.47 -0.65
CA GLY A 311 -1.90 -2.04 -0.72
C GLY A 311 -3.43 -1.87 -0.79
N LEU A 312 -3.92 -0.63 -0.68
CA LEU A 312 -5.33 -0.35 -0.93
C LEU A 312 -5.70 -0.53 -2.41
N LEU A 313 -4.94 0.12 -3.30
CA LEU A 313 -5.17 0.15 -4.75
C LEU A 313 -3.98 -0.51 -5.48
N ASP A 314 -4.23 -1.02 -6.69
CA ASP A 314 -3.17 -1.37 -7.64
C ASP A 314 -2.48 -0.09 -8.17
N GLU A 315 -1.17 -0.17 -8.38
CA GLU A 315 -0.29 0.99 -8.68
C GLU A 315 0.49 0.75 -9.98
N ASP A 316 -0.07 1.14 -11.11
CA ASP A 316 0.41 0.81 -12.46
C ASP A 316 1.71 1.53 -12.88
N THR A 317 2.14 2.56 -12.15
CA THR A 317 3.43 3.23 -12.40
C THR A 317 4.52 2.81 -11.42
N LYS A 318 4.24 1.88 -10.50
CA LYS A 318 5.24 1.37 -9.56
C LYS A 318 6.35 0.63 -10.30
N SER A 319 7.58 0.71 -9.78
CA SER A 319 8.73 -0.02 -10.33
C SER A 319 8.49 -1.53 -10.25
N ILE A 320 8.79 -2.22 -11.34
CA ILE A 320 8.71 -3.68 -11.47
C ILE A 320 10.07 -4.36 -11.30
N GLU A 321 11.10 -3.63 -10.88
CA GLU A 321 12.45 -4.18 -10.65
C GLU A 321 12.46 -5.36 -9.66
N PRO A 322 11.72 -5.33 -8.53
CA PRO A 322 11.56 -6.52 -7.66
C PRO A 322 10.80 -7.68 -8.31
N GLY A 323 9.89 -7.36 -9.24
CA GLY A 323 9.09 -8.32 -9.99
C GLY A 323 7.82 -7.69 -10.55
N MET A 324 7.21 -8.37 -11.53
CA MET A 324 5.98 -7.91 -12.20
C MET A 324 4.77 -7.81 -11.25
N PHE A 325 4.79 -8.54 -10.12
CA PHE A 325 3.74 -8.50 -9.10
C PHE A 325 3.65 -7.15 -8.35
N GLU A 326 4.67 -6.29 -8.44
CA GLU A 326 4.74 -5.03 -7.69
C GLU A 326 3.60 -4.06 -7.98
N ARG A 327 2.92 -4.20 -9.12
CA ARG A 327 1.78 -3.35 -9.51
C ARG A 327 0.43 -3.90 -9.04
N HIS A 328 0.41 -5.07 -8.39
CA HIS A 328 -0.80 -5.88 -8.15
C HIS A 328 -1.10 -6.17 -6.66
N TRP A 329 -0.54 -5.37 -5.75
CA TRP A 329 -0.73 -5.53 -4.31
C TRP A 329 -2.10 -5.06 -3.80
N GLY A 330 -2.86 -4.33 -4.61
CA GLY A 330 -4.12 -3.74 -4.22
C GLY A 330 -5.15 -4.79 -3.80
N ILE A 331 -5.86 -4.53 -2.70
CA ILE A 331 -7.14 -5.19 -2.38
C ILE A 331 -8.20 -4.78 -3.41
N PHE A 332 -8.10 -3.55 -3.89
CA PHE A 332 -8.88 -2.98 -4.97
C PHE A 332 -8.01 -2.75 -6.20
N ARG A 333 -8.63 -2.77 -7.39
CA ARG A 333 -7.99 -2.34 -8.64
C ARG A 333 -7.77 -0.82 -8.64
N TYR A 334 -7.09 -0.31 -9.67
CA TYR A 334 -6.87 1.13 -9.87
C TYR A 334 -8.16 1.98 -9.84
N ASP A 335 -9.30 1.42 -10.27
CA ASP A 335 -10.61 2.08 -10.30
C ASP A 335 -11.42 1.88 -9.01
N GLY A 336 -10.80 1.32 -7.97
CA GLY A 336 -11.45 1.08 -6.68
C GLY A 336 -12.49 -0.03 -6.69
N GLN A 337 -12.50 -0.89 -7.71
CA GLN A 337 -13.29 -2.12 -7.71
C GLN A 337 -12.58 -3.22 -6.91
N PRO A 338 -13.27 -3.93 -5.99
CA PRO A 338 -12.65 -4.96 -5.16
C PRO A 338 -12.26 -6.19 -5.99
N LYS A 339 -11.14 -6.82 -5.65
CA LYS A 339 -10.57 -7.93 -6.44
C LYS A 339 -10.95 -9.31 -5.91
N PHE A 340 -11.21 -9.43 -4.61
CA PHE A 340 -11.57 -10.67 -3.92
C PHE A 340 -12.33 -10.36 -2.62
N PRO A 341 -13.09 -11.33 -2.06
CA PRO A 341 -13.73 -11.18 -0.76
C PRO A 341 -12.69 -10.97 0.35
N VAL A 342 -12.92 -10.01 1.24
CA VAL A 342 -12.10 -9.76 2.43
C VAL A 342 -13.01 -9.32 3.57
N ASP A 343 -13.00 -10.08 4.66
CA ASP A 343 -13.65 -9.68 5.90
C ASP A 343 -12.67 -8.92 6.80
N PHE A 344 -12.70 -7.58 6.72
CA PHE A 344 -11.87 -6.73 7.58
C PHE A 344 -12.18 -6.88 9.07
N THR A 345 -13.29 -7.50 9.47
CA THR A 345 -13.60 -7.79 10.88
C THR A 345 -12.93 -9.06 11.40
N GLY A 346 -12.45 -9.93 10.48
CA GLY A 346 -11.84 -11.22 10.78
C GLY A 346 -12.78 -12.25 11.41
N LYS A 347 -14.11 -12.06 11.27
CA LYS A 347 -15.14 -12.98 11.80
C LYS A 347 -15.50 -14.10 10.82
N GLY A 348 -14.89 -14.12 9.64
CA GLY A 348 -15.08 -15.15 8.61
C GLY A 348 -16.32 -14.91 7.74
N HIS A 349 -16.73 -13.65 7.58
CA HIS A 349 -17.82 -13.26 6.69
C HIS A 349 -17.26 -12.83 5.33
N ASP A 350 -16.85 -13.80 4.52
CA ASP A 350 -16.21 -13.55 3.23
C ASP A 350 -17.18 -12.82 2.29
N LYS A 351 -17.03 -11.49 2.20
CA LYS A 351 -17.81 -10.61 1.33
C LYS A 351 -16.89 -9.69 0.55
N MET A 352 -17.32 -9.28 -0.63
CA MET A 352 -16.60 -8.26 -1.38
C MET A 352 -16.61 -6.95 -0.58
N PRO A 353 -15.45 -6.28 -0.43
CA PRO A 353 -15.39 -4.91 0.07
C PRO A 353 -16.31 -3.96 -0.72
N VAL A 354 -16.70 -2.84 -0.12
CA VAL A 354 -17.50 -1.82 -0.80
C VAL A 354 -16.62 -1.10 -1.81
N ALA A 355 -17.01 -1.16 -3.08
CA ALA A 355 -16.31 -0.51 -4.19
C ALA A 355 -16.34 1.01 -4.11
N ALA A 356 -15.41 1.66 -4.82
CA ALA A 356 -15.44 3.11 -5.05
C ALA A 356 -16.76 3.56 -5.68
N LYS A 357 -17.26 4.71 -5.22
CA LYS A 357 -18.47 5.37 -5.74
C LYS A 357 -18.07 6.64 -6.48
N GLY A 358 -18.81 6.96 -7.55
CA GLY A 358 -18.59 8.19 -8.31
C GLY A 358 -17.36 8.17 -9.24
N VAL A 359 -16.81 6.98 -9.52
CA VAL A 359 -15.72 6.80 -10.49
C VAL A 359 -16.24 7.08 -11.89
N GLN A 360 -15.53 7.93 -12.64
CA GLN A 360 -15.86 8.25 -14.02
C GLN A 360 -14.85 7.56 -14.93
N TYR A 361 -15.35 6.75 -15.86
CA TYR A 361 -14.52 6.05 -16.85
C TYR A 361 -14.39 6.86 -18.13
N LEU A 362 -13.28 6.66 -18.82
CA LEU A 362 -13.18 7.02 -20.24
C LEU A 362 -14.20 6.21 -21.08
N PRO A 363 -14.45 6.60 -22.34
CA PRO A 363 -15.34 5.85 -23.22
C PRO A 363 -14.97 4.36 -23.32
N SER A 364 -15.98 3.51 -23.48
CA SER A 364 -15.80 2.06 -23.65
C SER A 364 -15.28 1.73 -25.05
N GLN A 365 -13.98 1.92 -25.25
CA GLN A 365 -13.25 1.62 -26.46
C GLN A 365 -11.84 1.11 -26.13
N TRP A 366 -11.31 0.29 -27.03
CA TRP A 366 -10.03 -0.41 -26.86
C TRP A 366 -9.19 -0.25 -28.12
N CYS A 367 -7.88 -0.09 -27.95
CA CYS A 367 -6.93 -0.15 -29.05
C CYS A 367 -6.42 -1.58 -29.20
N VAL A 368 -6.60 -2.20 -30.36
CA VAL A 368 -6.23 -3.60 -30.60
C VAL A 368 -5.39 -3.75 -31.86
N PHE A 369 -4.64 -4.85 -31.94
CA PHE A 369 -3.89 -5.19 -33.14
C PHE A 369 -4.85 -5.54 -34.27
N ASN A 370 -4.73 -4.87 -35.42
CA ASN A 370 -5.64 -5.04 -36.57
C ASN A 370 -5.34 -6.31 -37.41
N GLY A 371 -4.34 -7.10 -37.02
CA GLY A 371 -3.94 -8.32 -37.72
C GLY A 371 -2.93 -8.12 -38.84
N ASN A 372 -2.54 -6.87 -39.16
CA ASN A 372 -1.52 -6.59 -40.15
C ASN A 372 -0.14 -7.05 -39.66
N ASN A 373 0.33 -8.17 -40.21
CA ASN A 373 1.60 -8.80 -39.85
C ASN A 373 2.64 -8.76 -40.98
N THR A 374 2.50 -7.81 -41.92
CA THR A 374 3.42 -7.67 -43.07
C THR A 374 4.86 -7.40 -42.63
N ASP A 375 5.05 -6.65 -41.54
CA ASP A 375 6.35 -6.43 -40.91
C ASP A 375 6.31 -6.85 -39.43
N LYS A 376 6.67 -8.10 -39.18
CA LYS A 376 6.68 -8.67 -37.83
C LYS A 376 7.69 -7.99 -36.91
N ALA A 377 8.82 -7.50 -37.43
CA ALA A 377 9.83 -6.84 -36.62
C ALA A 377 9.32 -5.48 -36.14
N ALA A 378 8.66 -4.72 -37.03
CA ALA A 378 8.01 -3.47 -36.64
C ALA A 378 6.92 -3.70 -35.60
N VAL A 379 6.08 -4.72 -35.75
CA VAL A 379 5.04 -5.06 -34.73
C VAL A 379 5.65 -5.37 -33.36
N VAL A 380 6.77 -6.10 -33.30
CA VAL A 380 7.46 -6.39 -32.03
C VAL A 380 8.04 -5.10 -31.40
N ASN A 381 8.56 -4.18 -32.22
CA ASN A 381 9.03 -2.88 -31.75
C ASN A 381 7.89 -2.04 -31.14
N GLU A 382 6.72 -1.99 -31.81
CA GLU A 382 5.54 -1.29 -31.28
C GLU A 382 5.03 -1.91 -29.98
N LEU A 383 5.02 -3.25 -29.88
CA LEU A 383 4.69 -3.96 -28.64
C LEU A 383 5.66 -3.57 -27.51
N SER A 384 6.97 -3.58 -27.77
CA SER A 384 7.98 -3.18 -26.78
C SER A 384 7.85 -1.71 -26.39
N TYR A 385 7.57 -0.82 -27.33
CA TYR A 385 7.32 0.59 -27.07
C TYR A 385 6.09 0.78 -26.16
N ALA A 386 4.98 0.11 -26.47
CA ALA A 386 3.78 0.18 -25.66
C ALA A 386 4.05 -0.30 -24.22
N CYS A 387 4.72 -1.43 -24.04
CA CYS A 387 5.02 -1.98 -22.71
C CYS A 387 6.13 -1.23 -21.95
N ALA A 388 6.97 -0.45 -22.64
CA ALA A 388 7.90 0.45 -21.98
C ALA A 388 7.21 1.70 -21.40
N ASN A 389 6.02 2.04 -21.91
CA ASN A 389 5.29 3.26 -21.55
C ASN A 389 3.93 2.99 -20.88
N ALA A 390 3.60 1.72 -20.61
CA ALA A 390 2.34 1.31 -19.98
C ALA A 390 2.51 -0.01 -19.22
N ASP A 391 1.48 -0.41 -18.46
CA ASP A 391 1.56 -1.62 -17.65
C ASP A 391 1.21 -2.91 -18.40
N CYS A 392 2.25 -3.63 -18.85
CA CYS A 392 2.13 -4.96 -19.44
C CYS A 392 2.46 -6.11 -18.47
N SER A 393 2.59 -5.85 -17.17
CA SER A 393 3.09 -6.83 -16.20
C SER A 393 2.25 -8.11 -16.12
N VAL A 394 0.96 -8.05 -16.47
CA VAL A 394 0.06 -9.21 -16.49
C VAL A 394 0.28 -10.18 -17.66
N LEU A 395 1.09 -9.79 -18.66
CA LEU A 395 1.49 -10.66 -19.77
C LEU A 395 2.57 -11.67 -19.36
N GLY A 396 3.22 -11.46 -18.21
CA GLY A 396 4.30 -12.30 -17.72
C GLY A 396 3.88 -13.73 -17.39
N TYR A 397 4.87 -14.63 -17.30
CA TYR A 397 4.62 -16.01 -16.93
C TYR A 397 3.92 -16.13 -15.56
N GLY A 398 2.83 -16.90 -15.52
CA GLY A 398 2.03 -17.14 -14.32
C GLY A 398 1.02 -16.03 -13.98
N ALA A 399 0.97 -14.95 -14.76
CA ALA A 399 0.00 -13.87 -14.59
C ALA A 399 -1.32 -14.12 -15.35
N SER A 400 -2.34 -13.29 -15.12
CA SER A 400 -3.71 -13.51 -15.60
C SER A 400 -3.89 -13.47 -17.12
N CYS A 401 -2.98 -12.82 -17.85
CA CYS A 401 -2.98 -12.71 -19.30
C CYS A 401 -1.92 -13.60 -19.99
N ASN A 402 -1.21 -14.45 -19.24
CA ASN A 402 -0.16 -15.33 -19.78
C ASN A 402 -0.64 -16.30 -20.90
N ASN A 403 -1.94 -16.61 -20.95
CA ASN A 403 -2.52 -17.52 -21.94
C ASN A 403 -2.99 -16.84 -23.23
N LEU A 404 -2.71 -15.54 -23.41
CA LEU A 404 -2.99 -14.86 -24.67
C LEU A 404 -2.07 -15.38 -25.79
N ASP A 405 -2.62 -15.44 -27.00
CA ASP A 405 -1.84 -15.65 -28.21
C ASP A 405 -1.05 -14.38 -28.59
N ALA A 406 -0.18 -14.47 -29.61
CA ALA A 406 0.64 -13.33 -30.03
C ALA A 406 -0.20 -12.09 -30.35
N ASN A 407 -1.33 -12.25 -31.05
CA ASN A 407 -2.24 -11.15 -31.37
C ASN A 407 -2.89 -10.57 -30.10
N GLY A 408 -3.27 -11.42 -29.15
CA GLY A 408 -3.77 -11.01 -27.84
C GLY A 408 -2.73 -10.20 -27.06
N ASN A 409 -1.48 -10.64 -27.01
CA ASN A 409 -0.39 -9.93 -26.33
C ASN A 409 -0.16 -8.53 -26.93
N ILE A 410 -0.10 -8.43 -28.26
CA ILE A 410 0.06 -7.14 -28.94
C ILE A 410 -1.15 -6.23 -28.66
N SER A 411 -2.37 -6.77 -28.76
CA SER A 411 -3.59 -6.02 -28.48
C SER A 411 -3.64 -5.52 -27.04
N TYR A 412 -3.19 -6.33 -26.07
CA TYR A 412 -3.16 -5.94 -24.67
C TYR A 412 -2.23 -4.76 -24.47
N ALA A 413 -1.00 -4.84 -24.98
CA ALA A 413 -0.02 -3.77 -24.87
C ALA A 413 -0.51 -2.47 -25.52
N PHE A 414 -1.07 -2.57 -26.74
CA PHE A 414 -1.64 -1.43 -27.45
C PHE A 414 -2.77 -0.79 -26.65
N ASN A 415 -3.67 -1.61 -26.08
CA ASN A 415 -4.73 -1.10 -25.23
C ASN A 415 -4.16 -0.41 -23.99
N MET A 416 -3.22 -1.03 -23.27
CA MET A 416 -2.66 -0.43 -22.05
C MET A 416 -2.04 0.94 -22.34
N TYR A 417 -1.26 1.06 -23.42
CA TYR A 417 -0.72 2.36 -23.85
C TYR A 417 -1.82 3.36 -24.22
N PHE A 418 -2.79 2.97 -25.04
CA PHE A 418 -3.92 3.82 -25.42
C PHE A 418 -4.71 4.32 -24.20
N GLN A 419 -4.95 3.45 -23.23
CA GLN A 419 -5.67 3.77 -22.01
C GLN A 419 -4.90 4.75 -21.11
N VAL A 420 -3.57 4.60 -20.95
CA VAL A 420 -2.77 5.56 -20.16
C VAL A 420 -2.49 6.88 -20.89
N ARG A 421 -2.87 6.98 -22.17
CA ARG A 421 -2.78 8.20 -22.99
C ARG A 421 -4.15 8.86 -23.20
N ASP A 422 -5.05 8.69 -22.22
CA ASP A 422 -6.41 9.26 -22.24
C ASP A 422 -7.23 8.93 -23.50
N GLN A 423 -6.95 7.78 -24.11
CA GLN A 423 -7.58 7.35 -25.36
C GLN A 423 -7.38 8.35 -26.52
N ASP A 424 -6.25 9.06 -26.55
CA ASP A 424 -5.85 9.88 -27.69
C ASP A 424 -5.82 9.01 -28.95
N VAL A 425 -6.54 9.44 -30.00
CA VAL A 425 -6.66 8.69 -31.25
C VAL A 425 -5.30 8.45 -31.92
N GLU A 426 -4.33 9.37 -31.77
CA GLU A 426 -2.99 9.20 -32.31
C GLU A 426 -2.20 8.11 -31.57
N SER A 427 -2.52 7.88 -30.29
CA SER A 427 -1.91 6.83 -29.47
C SER A 427 -2.37 5.42 -29.85
N CYS A 428 -3.39 5.29 -30.72
CA CYS A 428 -3.83 4.02 -31.32
C CYS A 428 -3.49 3.91 -32.81
N THR A 429 -2.30 4.38 -33.21
CA THR A 429 -1.83 4.23 -34.59
C THR A 429 -0.86 3.05 -34.73
N PHE A 430 0.19 3.02 -33.89
CA PHE A 430 1.27 2.00 -33.92
C PHE A 430 1.73 1.69 -35.34
N ASN A 431 2.13 2.72 -36.10
CA ASN A 431 2.55 2.59 -37.50
C ASN A 431 1.53 1.87 -38.43
N GLY A 432 0.23 1.99 -38.13
CA GLY A 432 -0.85 1.37 -38.89
C GLY A 432 -1.12 -0.10 -38.52
N PHE A 433 -0.57 -0.59 -37.41
CA PHE A 433 -0.80 -1.94 -36.89
C PHE A 433 -1.99 -2.03 -35.92
N ALA A 434 -2.61 -0.91 -35.57
CA ALA A 434 -3.71 -0.87 -34.61
C ALA A 434 -5.03 -0.36 -35.20
N GLU A 435 -6.12 -0.68 -34.50
CA GLU A 435 -7.45 -0.14 -34.73
C GLU A 435 -8.18 0.08 -33.40
N ILE A 436 -9.05 1.09 -33.35
CA ILE A 436 -9.95 1.32 -32.21
C ILE A 436 -11.22 0.50 -32.40
N VAL A 437 -11.61 -0.26 -31.37
CA VAL A 437 -12.84 -1.05 -31.35
C VAL A 437 -13.69 -0.73 -30.13
N THR A 438 -15.00 -0.89 -30.24
CA THR A 438 -15.96 -0.69 -29.14
C THR A 438 -16.43 -2.00 -28.51
N ARG A 439 -15.96 -3.14 -29.03
CA ARG A 439 -16.20 -4.46 -28.41
C ARG A 439 -15.21 -4.68 -27.28
N ASN A 440 -15.69 -5.17 -26.14
CA ASN A 440 -14.81 -5.56 -25.04
C ASN A 440 -13.89 -6.70 -25.50
N PHE A 441 -12.59 -6.49 -25.37
CA PHE A 441 -11.56 -7.43 -25.83
C PHE A 441 -10.99 -8.33 -24.71
N SER A 442 -11.56 -8.25 -23.50
CA SER A 442 -11.18 -9.10 -22.36
C SER A 442 -11.42 -10.58 -22.67
N LYS A 443 -10.50 -11.46 -22.22
CA LYS A 443 -10.58 -12.91 -22.45
C LYS A 443 -10.43 -13.67 -21.13
N GLY A 444 -11.51 -14.33 -20.69
CA GLY A 444 -11.50 -15.12 -19.44
C GLY A 444 -11.12 -14.26 -18.23
N THR A 445 -9.99 -14.58 -17.58
CA THR A 445 -9.45 -13.81 -16.46
C THR A 445 -8.60 -12.61 -16.86
N CYS A 446 -8.19 -12.52 -18.13
CA CYS A 446 -7.41 -11.41 -18.66
C CYS A 446 -8.32 -10.24 -19.01
N LEU A 447 -8.29 -9.20 -18.18
CA LEU A 447 -9.11 -8.02 -18.34
C LEU A 447 -8.38 -6.97 -19.19
N PHE A 448 -9.00 -6.52 -20.27
CA PHE A 448 -8.57 -5.35 -21.02
C PHE A 448 -9.24 -4.13 -20.41
N PRO A 449 -8.55 -3.33 -19.59
CA PRO A 449 -9.18 -2.26 -18.84
C PRO A 449 -9.61 -1.11 -19.75
N VAL A 450 -10.58 -0.34 -19.26
CA VAL A 450 -10.91 1.01 -19.72
C VAL A 450 -10.52 1.96 -18.60
N GLN A 451 -9.62 2.90 -18.87
CA GLN A 451 -9.07 3.77 -17.83
C GLN A 451 -10.12 4.75 -17.28
N ILE A 452 -9.87 5.25 -16.07
CA ILE A 452 -10.70 6.27 -15.43
C ILE A 452 -10.26 7.68 -15.84
N LEU A 453 -11.15 8.66 -15.73
CA LEU A 453 -10.75 10.06 -15.81
C LEU A 453 -9.84 10.39 -14.63
N SER A 454 -8.60 10.79 -14.94
CA SER A 454 -7.61 11.17 -13.94
C SER A 454 -8.07 12.36 -13.10
N ALA A 455 -7.96 12.23 -11.78
CA ALA A 455 -8.21 13.35 -10.88
C ALA A 455 -7.05 14.36 -10.84
N GLY A 456 -5.84 13.97 -11.27
CA GLY A 456 -4.67 14.85 -11.34
C GLY A 456 -4.86 16.00 -12.35
N ASP A 457 -5.43 15.70 -13.52
CA ASP A 457 -5.62 16.69 -14.61
C ASP A 457 -6.73 17.71 -14.31
N ARG A 458 -7.66 17.37 -13.41
CA ARG A 458 -8.70 18.29 -12.94
C ARG A 458 -8.12 19.46 -12.14
N LEU A 459 -7.04 19.23 -11.39
CA LEU A 459 -6.39 20.30 -10.62
C LEU A 459 -5.67 21.29 -11.56
N GLY A 460 -4.97 20.79 -12.57
CA GLY A 460 -4.32 21.63 -13.59
C GLY A 460 -5.32 22.50 -14.36
N SER A 461 -6.47 21.91 -14.72
CA SER A 461 -7.55 22.62 -15.43
C SER A 461 -8.29 23.62 -14.54
N ALA A 462 -8.54 23.31 -13.26
CA ALA A 462 -9.21 24.20 -12.31
C ALA A 462 -8.33 25.39 -11.89
N LEU A 463 -7.01 25.19 -11.74
CA LEU A 463 -6.05 26.26 -11.53
C LEU A 463 -5.95 27.18 -12.76
N GLY A 464 -5.96 26.60 -13.97
CA GLY A 464 -6.00 27.36 -15.23
C GLY A 464 -7.28 28.21 -15.38
N ALA A 465 -8.44 27.64 -15.06
CA ALA A 465 -9.72 28.36 -15.09
C ALA A 465 -9.82 29.46 -14.03
N SER A 466 -9.23 29.26 -12.84
CA SER A 466 -9.21 30.26 -11.76
C SER A 466 -8.28 31.44 -12.07
N LEU A 467 -7.14 31.19 -12.73
CA LEU A 467 -6.24 32.23 -13.24
C LEU A 467 -6.87 33.04 -14.37
N LEU A 468 -7.62 32.39 -15.28
CA LEU A 468 -8.38 33.07 -16.33
C LEU A 468 -9.53 33.92 -15.77
N ALA A 469 -10.27 33.42 -14.77
CA ALA A 469 -11.33 34.19 -14.12
C ALA A 469 -10.78 35.41 -13.34
N GLY A 470 -9.60 35.27 -12.71
CA GLY A 470 -8.89 36.38 -12.06
C GLY A 470 -8.39 37.45 -13.04
N LEU A 471 -7.90 37.05 -14.22
CA LEU A 471 -7.50 37.99 -15.27
C LEU A 471 -8.69 38.74 -15.88
N ILE A 472 -9.84 38.07 -16.11
CA ILE A 472 -11.04 38.72 -16.67
C ILE A 472 -11.64 39.75 -15.69
N SER A 473 -11.53 39.51 -14.39
CA SER A 473 -12.00 40.44 -13.35
C SER A 473 -11.06 41.64 -13.13
N LEU A 474 -9.77 41.52 -13.45
CA LEU A 474 -8.82 42.66 -13.46
C LEU A 474 -9.00 43.59 -14.68
N PHE A 475 -9.46 43.07 -15.83
CA PHE A 475 -9.73 43.88 -17.02
C PHE A 475 -11.10 44.58 -17.04
N SER A 476 -11.99 44.24 -16.10
CA SER A 476 -13.31 44.90 -15.94
C SER A 476 -13.32 45.98 -14.85
N LEU A 477 -12.16 46.24 -14.23
CA LEU A 477 -11.95 47.26 -13.18
C LEU A 477 -10.91 48.34 -13.58
N LEU A 478 -10.54 48.42 -14.87
CA LEU A 478 -9.67 49.45 -15.45
C LEU A 478 -10.43 50.34 -16.44
#